data_AF-A0A5I5T6K7-F1
#
_entry.id   AF-A0A5I5T6K7-F1
#
_cell.length_a   1.000
_cell.length_b   1.000
_cell.length_c   1.000
_cell.angle_alpha   90.00
_cell.angle_beta   90.00
_cell.angle_gamma   90.00
#
_symmetry.space_group_name_H-M   'P 1'
#
loop_
_entity.id
_entity.type
_entity.pdbx_description
1 polymer ?
#
loop_
_entity_poly.entity_id
_entity_poly.type
_entity_poly.pdbx_seq_one_letter_code
_entity_poly.pdbx_strand_id
1 'polypeptide(L)'
;MSISKTQRRYQVGYISVRHENSKTHMTTYYSRIPSLHLKGDWLAEAGFDTGASVTVKISEGCLTLIAERDEVQELREELYQVKQVVKGMKVGISGVLREV
;
A
#
# COMPACT_ATOMS: atom_id res chain seq x y z
N MET A 1 -20.63 12.59 8.29
CA MET A 1 -19.99 13.38 7.22
C MET A 1 -20.44 12.81 5.88
N SER A 2 -21.01 13.62 4.98
CA SER A 2 -21.52 13.16 3.68
C SER A 2 -20.56 13.58 2.57
N ILE A 3 -20.18 12.66 1.70
CA ILE A 3 -19.32 12.95 0.54
C ILE A 3 -20.05 13.93 -0.38
N SER A 4 -19.52 15.15 -0.51
CA SER A 4 -20.17 16.26 -1.24
C SER A 4 -20.25 16.04 -2.76
N LYS A 5 -19.30 15.27 -3.33
CA LYS A 5 -19.28 14.83 -4.74
C LYS A 5 -18.69 13.44 -4.87
N THR A 6 -19.44 12.55 -5.51
CA THR A 6 -19.09 11.13 -5.70
C THR A 6 -18.27 10.87 -6.96
N GLN A 7 -18.18 11.83 -7.89
CA GLN A 7 -17.44 11.67 -9.15
C GLN A 7 -16.63 12.93 -9.50
N ARG A 8 -15.40 12.72 -9.98
CA ARG A 8 -14.50 13.77 -10.50
C ARG A 8 -13.79 13.26 -11.74
N ARG A 9 -13.64 14.11 -12.76
CA ARG A 9 -12.96 13.77 -14.02
C ARG A 9 -11.50 14.22 -13.97
N TYR A 10 -10.60 13.30 -14.25
CA TYR A 10 -9.16 13.54 -14.32
C TYR A 10 -8.63 13.13 -15.70
N GLN A 11 -7.50 13.72 -16.09
CA GLN A 11 -6.70 13.27 -17.22
C GLN A 11 -5.43 12.61 -16.69
N VAL A 12 -5.03 11.50 -17.32
CA VAL A 12 -3.75 10.85 -17.02
C VAL A 12 -2.63 11.76 -17.52
N GLY A 13 -1.76 12.17 -16.61
CA GLY A 13 -0.54 12.93 -16.93
C GLY A 13 0.64 11.99 -17.14
N TYR A 14 1.85 12.56 -17.08
CA TYR A 14 3.09 11.78 -17.10
C TYR A 14 4.13 12.35 -16.13
N ILE A 15 5.04 11.50 -15.70
CA ILE A 15 6.28 11.88 -15.02
C ILE A 15 7.44 11.65 -15.98
N SER A 16 8.37 12.59 -16.03
CA SER A 16 9.60 12.48 -16.82
C SER A 16 10.69 11.80 -16.00
N VAL A 17 11.26 10.73 -16.52
CA VAL A 17 12.39 10.02 -15.89
C VAL A 17 13.65 10.30 -16.68
N ARG A 18 14.65 10.85 -15.99
CA ARG A 18 15.97 11.12 -16.56
C ARG A 18 16.79 9.83 -16.56
N HIS A 19 17.38 9.50 -17.70
CA HIS A 19 18.36 8.42 -17.83
C HIS A 19 19.74 9.03 -17.94
N GLU A 20 20.68 8.55 -17.12
CA GLU A 20 22.05 9.03 -17.11
C GLU A 20 23.04 7.89 -17.24
N ASN A 21 24.18 8.19 -17.87
CA ASN A 21 25.30 7.27 -17.91
C ASN A 21 25.98 7.24 -16.54
N SER A 22 26.07 6.07 -15.91
CA SER A 22 26.63 5.93 -14.56
C SER A 22 28.11 6.29 -14.44
N LYS A 23 28.86 6.29 -15.54
CA LYS A 23 30.30 6.61 -15.55
C LYS A 23 30.56 8.10 -15.80
N THR A 24 29.75 8.74 -16.62
CA THR A 24 29.96 10.14 -17.02
C THR A 24 28.98 11.10 -16.35
N HIS A 25 27.96 10.59 -15.67
CA HIS A 25 26.80 11.34 -15.12
C HIS A 25 26.07 12.22 -16.15
N MET A 26 26.35 12.02 -17.45
CA MET A 26 25.70 12.77 -18.52
C MET A 26 24.33 12.18 -18.81
N THR A 27 23.35 13.07 -19.01
CA THR A 27 22.01 12.68 -19.45
C THR A 27 22.08 12.06 -20.83
N THR A 28 21.50 10.88 -21.00
CA THR A 28 21.37 10.22 -22.31
C THR A 28 20.04 10.58 -22.96
N TYR A 29 18.94 10.41 -22.22
CA TYR A 29 17.60 10.76 -22.69
C TYR A 29 16.60 10.86 -21.51
N TYR A 30 15.36 11.24 -21.84
CA TYR A 30 14.23 11.24 -20.92
C TYR A 30 13.14 10.27 -21.41
N SER A 31 12.58 9.47 -20.52
CA SER A 31 11.36 8.70 -20.79
C SER A 31 10.16 9.30 -20.06
N ARG A 32 8.95 8.96 -20.52
CA ARG A 32 7.69 9.37 -19.88
C ARG A 32 6.97 8.14 -19.33
N ILE A 33 6.51 8.23 -18.09
CA ILE A 33 5.71 7.20 -17.43
C ILE A 33 4.33 7.78 -17.12
N PRO A 34 3.23 7.08 -17.45
CA PRO A 34 1.88 7.54 -17.10
C PRO A 34 1.74 7.78 -15.60
N SER A 35 1.06 8.86 -15.22
CA SER A 35 0.78 9.19 -13.83
C SER A 35 -0.63 9.71 -13.65
N LEU A 36 -1.34 9.17 -12.67
CA LEU A 36 -2.67 9.62 -12.28
C LEU A 36 -2.58 10.34 -10.93
N HIS A 37 -2.79 11.65 -10.93
CA HIS A 37 -2.73 12.47 -9.72
C HIS A 37 -4.14 12.77 -9.20
N LEU A 38 -4.50 12.20 -8.06
CA LEU A 38 -5.69 12.55 -7.29
C LEU A 38 -5.32 13.59 -6.23
N LYS A 39 -6.13 14.64 -6.07
CA LYS A 39 -5.88 15.70 -5.07
C LYS A 39 -7.16 16.33 -4.54
N GLY A 40 -7.09 16.81 -3.30
CA GLY A 40 -8.12 17.61 -2.63
C GLY A 40 -8.69 16.92 -1.37
N ASP A 41 -9.31 17.72 -0.51
CA ASP A 41 -9.78 17.33 0.83
C ASP A 41 -10.80 16.17 0.81
N TRP A 42 -11.48 15.99 -0.32
CA TRP A 42 -12.41 14.88 -0.55
C TRP A 42 -11.75 13.49 -0.47
N LEU A 43 -10.43 13.40 -0.60
CA LEU A 43 -9.70 12.14 -0.38
C LEU A 43 -9.78 11.73 1.09
N ALA A 44 -9.55 12.66 2.02
CA ALA A 44 -9.69 12.40 3.45
C ALA A 44 -11.15 12.07 3.81
N GLU A 45 -12.13 12.78 3.22
CA GLU A 45 -13.57 12.44 3.37
C GLU A 45 -13.89 11.00 2.92
N ALA A 46 -13.14 10.47 1.94
CA ALA A 46 -13.29 9.12 1.42
C ALA A 46 -12.41 8.08 2.16
N GLY A 47 -11.71 8.48 3.23
CA GLY A 47 -10.85 7.61 4.03
C GLY A 47 -9.41 7.47 3.52
N PHE A 48 -9.00 8.28 2.55
CA PHE A 48 -7.62 8.36 2.04
C PHE A 48 -6.87 9.52 2.71
N ASP A 49 -6.73 9.45 4.03
CA ASP A 49 -5.98 10.45 4.80
C ASP A 49 -4.46 10.31 4.57
N THR A 50 -3.70 11.32 4.98
CA THR A 50 -2.24 11.32 4.89
C THR A 50 -1.66 10.19 5.72
N GLY A 51 -0.90 9.30 5.07
CA GLY A 51 -0.29 8.14 5.72
C GLY A 51 -1.17 6.88 5.73
N ALA A 52 -2.42 6.94 5.22
CA ALA A 52 -3.27 5.77 5.11
C ALA A 52 -2.70 4.74 4.11
N SER A 53 -2.76 3.47 4.47
CA SER A 53 -2.43 2.36 3.56
C SER A 53 -3.52 2.21 2.50
N VAL A 54 -3.12 2.02 1.25
CA VAL A 54 -4.04 1.91 0.11
C VAL A 54 -3.69 0.69 -0.73
N THR A 55 -4.68 -0.16 -0.96
CA THR A 55 -4.60 -1.23 -1.95
C THR A 55 -5.19 -0.75 -3.28
N VAL A 56 -4.45 -0.97 -4.37
CA VAL A 56 -4.92 -0.73 -5.74
C VAL A 56 -5.17 -2.06 -6.44
N LYS A 57 -6.42 -2.33 -6.81
CA LYS A 57 -6.80 -3.48 -7.66
C LYS A 57 -6.86 -3.02 -9.12
N ILE A 58 -6.26 -3.83 -9.99
CA ILE A 58 -6.11 -3.53 -11.42
C ILE A 58 -6.94 -4.53 -12.22
N SER A 59 -7.77 -4.01 -13.13
CA SER A 59 -8.42 -4.78 -14.17
C SER A 59 -8.37 -4.01 -15.50
N GLU A 60 -8.74 -4.65 -16.60
CA GLU A 60 -8.76 -3.99 -17.91
C GLU A 60 -9.68 -2.76 -17.86
N GLY A 61 -9.11 -1.58 -18.16
CA GLY A 61 -9.83 -0.30 -18.18
C GLY A 61 -10.24 0.26 -16.82
N CYS A 62 -9.88 -0.37 -15.69
CA CYS A 62 -10.35 0.06 -14.37
C CYS A 62 -9.27 -0.08 -13.28
N LEU A 63 -9.20 0.94 -12.41
CA LEU A 63 -8.42 0.92 -11.17
C LEU A 63 -9.38 1.11 -10.00
N THR A 64 -9.38 0.16 -9.07
CA THR A 64 -10.14 0.29 -7.82
C THR A 64 -9.17 0.58 -6.69
N LEU A 65 -9.30 1.75 -6.07
CA LEU A 65 -8.52 2.14 -4.90
C LEU A 65 -9.33 1.85 -3.64
N ILE A 66 -8.70 1.17 -2.68
CA ILE A 66 -9.32 0.79 -1.42
C ILE A 66 -8.42 1.27 -0.29
N ALA A 67 -8.91 2.22 0.51
CA ALA A 67 -8.26 2.57 1.76
C ALA A 67 -8.37 1.40 2.74
N GLU A 68 -7.23 0.98 3.28
CA GLU A 68 -7.17 -0.02 4.34
C GLU A 68 -7.54 0.66 5.65
N ARG A 69 -8.45 0.04 6.40
CA ARG A 69 -8.89 0.55 7.71
C ARG A 69 -8.06 -0.10 8.80
N ASP A 70 -7.80 0.68 9.85
CA ASP A 70 -6.97 0.31 10.99
C ASP A 70 -7.38 -1.02 11.64
N GLU A 71 -8.67 -1.36 11.70
CA GLU A 71 -9.15 -2.64 12.26
C GLU A 71 -8.49 -3.86 11.61
N VAL A 72 -8.28 -3.85 10.29
CA VAL A 72 -7.63 -4.96 9.59
C VAL A 72 -6.13 -5.00 9.90
N GLN A 73 -5.52 -3.84 10.13
CA GLN A 73 -4.11 -3.73 10.50
C GLN A 73 -3.89 -4.17 11.95
N GLU A 74 -4.71 -3.69 12.89
CA GLU A 74 -4.73 -4.10 14.30
C GLU A 74 -4.97 -5.62 14.42
N LEU A 75 -5.97 -6.15 13.71
CA LEU A 75 -6.22 -7.61 13.69
C LEU A 75 -5.04 -8.40 13.11
N ARG A 76 -4.32 -7.86 12.12
CA ARG A 76 -3.11 -8.50 11.57
C ARG A 76 -1.97 -8.50 12.58
N GLU A 77 -1.80 -7.42 13.32
CA GLU A 77 -0.81 -7.30 14.39
C GLU A 77 -1.13 -8.24 15.55
N GLU A 78 -2.39 -8.30 15.99
CA GLU A 78 -2.86 -9.25 17.00
C GLU A 78 -2.64 -10.71 16.55
N LEU A 79 -3.04 -11.06 15.31
CA LEU A 79 -2.83 -12.39 14.75
C LEU A 79 -1.35 -12.76 14.68
N TYR A 80 -0.47 -11.79 14.41
CA TYR A 80 0.97 -12.01 14.41
C TYR A 80 1.47 -12.37 15.81
N GLN A 81 1.05 -11.62 16.84
CA GLN A 81 1.45 -11.89 18.23
C GLN A 81 0.95 -13.27 18.69
N VAL A 82 -0.31 -13.61 18.42
CA VAL A 82 -0.88 -14.92 18.79
C VAL A 82 -0.12 -16.06 18.11
N LYS A 83 0.27 -15.92 16.83
CA LYS A 83 1.06 -16.93 16.13
C LYS A 83 2.43 -17.16 16.76
N GLN A 84 3.11 -16.11 17.25
CA GLN A 84 4.40 -16.27 17.92
C GLN A 84 4.26 -17.03 19.24
N VAL A 85 3.23 -16.73 20.03
CA VAL A 85 2.94 -17.44 21.29
C VAL A 85 2.68 -18.92 21.04
N VAL A 86 1.80 -19.26 20.10
CA VAL A 86 1.48 -20.66 19.76
C VAL A 86 2.71 -21.42 19.26
N LYS A 87 3.57 -20.76 18.48
CA LYS A 87 4.84 -21.34 18.02
C LYS A 87 5.76 -21.65 19.21
N GLY A 88 5.89 -20.73 20.16
CA GLY A 88 6.68 -20.92 21.38
C GLY A 88 6.18 -22.10 22.22
N MET A 89 4.87 -22.21 22.42
CA MET A 89 4.26 -23.32 23.16
C MET A 89 4.53 -24.68 22.50
N LYS A 90 4.42 -24.76 21.16
CA LYS A 90 4.73 -25.98 20.41
C LYS A 90 6.18 -26.42 20.59
N VAL A 91 7.12 -25.47 20.59
CA VAL A 91 8.54 -25.73 20.85
C VAL A 91 8.74 -26.23 22.28
N GLY A 92 8.14 -25.57 23.27
CA GLY A 92 8.24 -25.98 24.68
C GLY A 92 7.71 -27.40 24.93
N ILE A 93 6.52 -27.73 24.41
CA ILE A 93 5.92 -29.07 24.52
C ILE A 93 6.83 -30.14 23.87
N SER A 94 7.43 -29.83 22.72
CA SER A 94 8.36 -30.75 22.05
C SER A 94 9.67 -30.98 22.82
N GLY A 95 10.09 -29.99 23.62
CA GLY A 95 11.25 -30.12 24.52
C GLY A 95 10.96 -31.04 25.70
N VAL A 96 9.81 -30.84 26.36
CA VAL A 96 9.38 -31.68 27.50
C VAL A 96 9.22 -33.14 27.10
N LEU A 97 8.62 -33.42 25.93
CA LEU A 97 8.47 -34.79 25.41
C LEU A 97 9.80 -35.47 25.02
N ARG A 98 10.90 -34.72 24.94
CA ARG A 98 12.23 -35.25 24.60
C ARG A 98 13.08 -35.53 25.85
N GLU A 99 12.64 -35.06 27.02
CA GLU A 99 13.30 -35.25 28.32
C GLU A 99 12.64 -36.34 29.19
N VAL A 100 11.59 -37.00 28.67
CA VAL A 100 10.90 -38.15 29.30
C VAL A 100 11.18 -39.43 28.51
#